data_AF-A0A945V0R3-F1
#
_entry.id   AF-A0A945V0R3-F1
#
_cell.length_a   1.000
_cell.length_b   1.000
_cell.length_c   1.000
_cell.angle_alpha   90.00
_cell.angle_beta   90.00
_cell.angle_gamma   90.00
#
_symmetry.space_group_name_H-M   'P 1'
#
loop_
_entity.id
_entity.type
_entity.pdbx_description
1 polymer ?
#
loop_
_entity_poly.entity_id
_entity_poly.type
_entity_poly.pdbx_seq_one_letter_code
_entity_poly.pdbx_strand_id
1 'polypeptide(L)' 'MGLTVDPFLGIFLLISMIFCGKLFRENWNNKGKNWVALAWFYGVVASFSFFAIAFIPLDLT' A
#
# COMPACT_ATOMS: atom_id res chain seq x y z
N MET A 1 -6.57 8.63 -23.62
CA MET A 1 -6.82 7.65 -22.55
C MET A 1 -6.21 8.20 -21.27
N GLY A 2 -7.01 8.37 -20.22
CA GLY A 2 -6.48 8.68 -18.89
C GLY A 2 -5.80 7.45 -18.28
N LEU A 3 -4.97 7.63 -17.25
CA LEU A 3 -4.44 6.52 -16.46
C LEU A 3 -5.60 5.85 -15.71
N THR A 4 -5.80 4.55 -15.92
CA THR A 4 -6.81 3.74 -15.22
C THR A 4 -6.14 2.55 -14.54
N VAL A 5 -6.78 2.05 -13.48
CA VAL A 5 -6.36 0.84 -12.77
C VAL A 5 -7.27 -0.31 -13.17
N ASP A 6 -6.70 -1.42 -13.62
CA ASP A 6 -7.42 -2.67 -13.84
C ASP A 6 -8.05 -3.18 -12.52
N PRO A 7 -9.27 -3.75 -12.52
CA PRO A 7 -9.94 -4.24 -11.30
C PRO A 7 -9.10 -5.20 -10.45
N PHE A 8 -8.37 -6.13 -11.06
CA PHE A 8 -7.50 -7.05 -10.34
C PHE A 8 -6.28 -6.33 -9.75
N LEU A 9 -5.73 -5.36 -10.47
CA LEU A 9 -4.69 -4.48 -9.95
C LEU A 9 -5.22 -3.64 -8.76
N GLY A 10 -6.46 -3.15 -8.82
CA GLY A 10 -7.11 -2.42 -7.74
C GLY A 10 -7.25 -3.29 -6.47
N ILE A 11 -7.68 -4.53 -6.62
CA ILE A 11 -7.73 -5.52 -5.52
C ILE A 11 -6.33 -5.76 -4.96
N PHE A 12 -5.32 -5.93 -5.81
CA PHE A 12 -3.94 -6.13 -5.39
C PHE A 12 -3.39 -4.94 -4.60
N LEU A 13 -3.66 -3.70 -5.03
CA LEU A 13 -3.29 -2.48 -4.32
C LEU A 13 -3.98 -2.42 -2.95
N LEU A 14 -5.26 -2.83 -2.88
CA LEU A 14 -6.02 -2.78 -1.63
C LEU A 14 -5.47 -3.78 -0.61
N ILE A 15 -5.17 -5.01 -1.05
CA ILE A 15 -4.51 -6.02 -0.23
C ILE A 15 -3.14 -5.51 0.22
N SER A 16 -2.33 -4.97 -0.71
CA SER A 16 -1.00 -4.43 -0.41
C SER A 16 -1.06 -3.32 0.64
N MET A 17 -2.02 -2.40 0.52
CA MET A 17 -2.26 -1.32 1.48
C MET A 17 -2.53 -1.87 2.90
N ILE A 18 -3.42 -2.86 3.02
CA ILE A 18 -3.82 -3.43 4.32
C ILE A 18 -2.64 -4.16 4.97
N PHE A 19 -1.99 -5.07 4.23
CA PHE A 19 -0.89 -5.88 4.78
C PHE A 19 0.34 -5.04 5.10
N CYS A 20 0.73 -4.12 4.21
CA CYS A 20 1.86 -3.23 4.47
C CYS A 20 1.56 -2.25 5.62
N GLY A 21 0.33 -1.73 5.73
CA GLY A 21 -0.07 -0.90 6.87
C GLY A 21 0.01 -1.64 8.21
N LYS A 22 -0.41 -2.92 8.24
CA LYS A 22 -0.25 -3.79 9.40
C LYS A 22 1.22 -3.99 9.75
N LEU A 23 2.05 -4.36 8.77
CA LEU A 23 3.49 -4.59 8.97
C LEU A 23 4.22 -3.32 9.41
N PHE A 24 3.85 -2.14 8.89
CA PHE A 24 4.35 -0.85 9.36
C PHE A 24 4.13 -0.71 10.86
N ARG A 25 2.88 -0.91 11.32
CA ARG A 25 2.51 -0.77 12.74
C ARG A 25 3.22 -1.80 13.62
N GLU A 26 3.33 -3.04 13.16
CA GLU A 26 4.06 -4.08 13.88
C GLU A 26 5.54 -3.75 14.03
N ASN A 27 6.20 -3.29 12.96
CA ASN A 27 7.61 -2.88 13.01
C ASN A 27 7.80 -1.64 13.89
N TRP A 28 6.91 -0.65 13.80
CA TRP A 28 6.94 0.56 14.61
C TRP A 28 6.82 0.28 16.11
N ASN A 29 5.97 -0.70 16.48
CA ASN A 29 5.70 -1.04 17.87
C ASN A 29 6.73 -2.00 18.46
N ASN A 30 7.07 -3.08 17.75
CA ASN A 30 7.92 -4.15 18.29
C ASN A 30 9.41 -3.75 18.29
N LYS A 31 9.80 -2.77 17.48
CA LYS A 31 11.15 -2.19 17.42
C LYS A 31 12.29 -3.22 17.35
N GLY A 32 12.09 -4.29 16.60
CA GLY A 32 13.10 -5.32 16.35
C GLY A 32 14.29 -4.84 15.50
N LYS A 33 15.09 -5.77 14.98
CA LYS A 33 16.23 -5.42 14.14
C LYS A 33 15.78 -4.65 12.89
N ASN A 34 16.43 -3.51 12.60
CA ASN A 34 16.16 -2.65 11.45
C ASN A 34 14.70 -2.15 11.37
N TRP A 35 14.00 -2.05 12.50
CA TRP A 35 12.58 -1.71 12.53
C TRP A 35 12.24 -0.38 11.86
N VAL A 36 13.14 0.62 11.94
CA VAL A 36 12.94 1.93 11.30
C VAL A 36 12.86 1.78 9.79
N ALA A 37 13.84 1.10 9.19
CA ALA A 37 13.91 0.90 7.74
C ALA A 37 12.73 0.06 7.24
N LEU A 38 12.40 -1.03 7.95
CA LEU A 38 11.27 -1.89 7.61
C LEU A 38 9.93 -1.15 7.75
N ALA A 39 9.73 -0.40 8.84
CA ALA A 39 8.54 0.41 9.01
C ALA A 39 8.41 1.38 7.83
N TRP A 40 9.41 2.21 7.55
CA TRP A 40 9.33 3.16 6.45
C TRP A 40 9.10 2.49 5.09
N PHE A 41 9.74 1.36 4.81
CA PHE A 41 9.51 0.61 3.58
C PHE A 41 8.03 0.21 3.42
N TYR A 42 7.45 -0.45 4.43
CA TYR A 42 6.04 -0.86 4.39
C TYR A 42 5.09 0.34 4.40
N GLY A 43 5.43 1.41 5.13
CA GLY A 43 4.66 2.65 5.14
C GLY A 43 4.57 3.30 3.76
N VAL A 44 5.71 3.42 3.05
CA VAL A 44 5.75 3.99 1.69
C VAL A 44 4.93 3.15 0.72
N VAL A 45 5.05 1.82 0.75
CA VAL A 45 4.26 0.92 -0.11
C VAL A 45 2.76 1.05 0.19
N ALA A 46 2.37 1.11 1.46
CA ALA A 46 0.97 1.28 1.85
C ALA A 46 0.41 2.64 1.39
N SER A 47 1.16 3.73 1.61
CA SER A 47 0.75 5.08 1.18
C SER A 47 0.65 5.19 -0.34
N PHE A 48 1.61 4.62 -1.09
CA PHE A 48 1.54 4.61 -2.55
C PHE A 48 0.31 3.85 -3.04
N SER A 49 0.02 2.69 -2.45
CA SER A 49 -1.18 1.90 -2.78
C SER A 49 -2.47 2.66 -2.49
N PHE A 50 -2.54 3.34 -1.34
CA PHE A 50 -3.67 4.19 -0.97
C PHE A 50 -3.88 5.33 -1.98
N PHE A 51 -2.81 6.06 -2.34
CA PHE A 51 -2.92 7.16 -3.30
C PHE A 51 -3.29 6.70 -4.70
N ALA A 52 -2.77 5.55 -5.14
CA ALA A 52 -3.17 4.95 -6.40
C ALA A 52 -4.69 4.67 -6.42
N ILE A 53 -5.22 4.06 -5.36
CA ILE A 53 -6.67 3.78 -5.25
C ILE A 53 -7.50 5.06 -5.12
N ALA A 54 -7.03 6.04 -4.35
CA ALA A 54 -7.78 7.25 -4.05
C ALA A 54 -7.90 8.21 -5.26
N PHE A 55 -6.90 8.22 -6.15
CA PHE A 55 -6.80 9.22 -7.20
C PHE A 55 -6.81 8.66 -8.63
N ILE A 56 -6.57 7.36 -8.83
CA ILE A 56 -6.61 6.76 -10.17
C ILE A 56 -7.95 6.04 -10.34
N PRO A 57 -8.75 6.39 -11.36
CA PRO A 57 -10.05 5.75 -11.59
C PRO A 57 -9.89 4.27 -11.93
N LEU A 58 -10.81 3.46 -11.41
CA LEU A 58 -10.92 2.05 -11.73
C LEU A 58 -11.52 1.89 -13.13
N ASP A 59 -10.91 1.04 -13.95
CA ASP A 59 -11.50 0.65 -15.22
C ASP A 59 -12.62 -0.36 -14.97
N LEU A 60 -13.86 0.03 -15.28
CA LEU A 60 -15.06 -0.79 -15.12
C LEU A 60 -15.67 -1.21 -16.45
N THR A 61 -14.98 -0.93 -17.56
CA THR A 61 -15.44 -1.23 -18.92
C THR A 61 -15.07 -2.64 -19.36
#